data_AF-A0A4R8HR66-F1
#
_entry.id   AF-A0A4R8HR66-F1
#
_cell.length_a   1.000
_cell.length_b   1.000
_cell.length_c   1.000
_cell.angle_alpha   90.00
_cell.angle_beta   90.00
_cell.angle_gamma   90.00
#
_symmetry.space_group_name_H-M   'P 1'
#
loop_
_entity.id
_entity.type
_entity.pdbx_description
1 polymer ?
#
loop_
_entity_poly.entity_id
_entity_poly.type
_entity_poly.pdbx_seq_one_letter_code
_entity_poly.pdbx_strand_id
1 'polypeptide(L)'
;MAIVDPAFLSSPVTEADPCGPDLDENGDAAFMNFFAFAPFQLPETFFTDGRPFDPTDNEFREAIEYIPAMLADVMKRTRDLRLMVFLARLAILKRNLDEFVDTIAAMATLLERYWDGVHPRPRDGSVKARADILDELDVSVVTISLQFVTLHTDRRKGIVAFRSTVLAEQEKAAEGAEGGEKPAGGRIAAMTQEQIVRTLADAGEEAVAATRASFQRLEAALKNIRARFAEHTSGAETPEFGALLKVVGGVLTFFSLAFPDPTAPEPEDGEEAGGEAPRGAIGCAADARRALDAAKDYFCLFEPSNPALPLVAQAIALQGKTFIEVLAALLPDRHSYAQFSIGGENAFKLAIAPLGDMTPTRAEYFDERQTPRKTRRRVAPPAPLLIEAPSVEEPAPFEEERSEPESIEQEAQASAEEPDAAMSDAPQDGLAETREIEAPASIVVEPEQVEPRPEPIDYAEDYEIDAPSFSATTRTQALLLLDDIARYFRIAEPSSPIPCLIDRARALADKDFIAVLGAVLEREES
;
A
#
# COMPACT_ATOMS: atom_id res chain seq x y z
N MET A 1 29.04 15.54 17.10
CA MET A 1 28.52 16.78 17.71
C MET A 1 27.47 17.32 16.76
N ALA A 2 26.28 17.64 17.27
CA ALA A 2 25.22 18.23 16.47
C ALA A 2 25.70 19.58 15.88
N ILE A 3 25.36 19.81 14.62
CA ILE A 3 25.60 21.03 13.85
C ILE A 3 24.82 22.20 14.49
N VAL A 4 23.59 21.93 14.94
CA VAL A 4 22.72 22.90 15.63
C VAL A 4 22.06 22.25 16.85
N ASP A 5 21.86 23.01 17.92
CA ASP A 5 21.16 22.54 19.12
C ASP A 5 19.69 22.19 18.78
N PRO A 6 19.23 20.94 19.01
CA PRO A 6 17.85 20.52 18.76
C PRO A 6 16.79 21.42 19.41
N ALA A 7 17.04 21.91 20.63
CA ALA A 7 16.08 22.76 21.35
C ALA A 7 15.91 24.13 20.67
N PHE A 8 16.93 24.58 19.97
CA PHE A 8 16.91 25.85 19.26
C PHE A 8 16.08 25.78 17.98
N LEU A 9 16.04 24.63 17.29
CA LEU A 9 15.40 24.47 15.97
C LEU A 9 13.91 24.83 15.97
N SER A 10 13.18 24.53 17.04
CA SER A 10 11.73 24.81 17.16
C SER A 10 11.39 25.94 18.15
N SER A 11 12.40 26.55 18.77
CA SER A 11 12.21 27.69 19.68
C SER A 11 11.74 28.94 18.91
N PRO A 12 10.88 29.80 19.48
CA PRO A 12 10.52 31.05 18.83
C PRO A 12 11.74 31.97 18.65
N VAL A 13 11.83 32.68 17.52
CA VAL A 13 12.88 33.71 17.27
C VAL A 13 12.66 34.91 18.17
N THR A 14 11.41 35.40 18.23
CA THR A 14 10.95 36.44 19.17
C THR A 14 9.54 36.11 19.64
N GLU A 15 9.07 36.75 20.72
CA GLU A 15 7.66 36.60 21.15
C GLU A 15 6.65 37.17 20.15
N ALA A 16 7.01 38.27 19.46
CA ALA A 16 6.12 38.96 18.54
C ALA A 16 6.06 38.31 17.14
N ASP A 17 7.18 37.75 16.69
CA ASP A 17 7.28 36.95 15.47
C ASP A 17 8.07 35.67 15.78
N PRO A 18 7.37 34.57 16.16
CA PRO A 18 8.00 33.30 16.52
C PRO A 18 8.84 32.66 15.40
N CYS A 19 8.49 32.93 14.14
CA CYS A 19 9.22 32.38 12.99
C CYS A 19 10.22 33.38 12.40
N GLY A 20 10.19 34.64 12.85
CA GLY A 20 11.06 35.70 12.36
C GLY A 20 10.73 36.12 10.92
N PRO A 21 11.52 37.05 10.35
CA PRO A 21 11.35 37.51 8.97
C PRO A 21 11.64 36.42 7.93
N ASP A 22 11.05 36.57 6.74
CA ASP A 22 11.53 35.90 5.53
C ASP A 22 12.84 36.56 5.09
N LEU A 23 13.94 35.83 5.20
CA LEU A 23 15.26 36.36 4.89
C LEU A 23 15.54 36.42 3.39
N ASP A 24 14.84 35.62 2.59
CA ASP A 24 14.94 35.63 1.13
C ASP A 24 14.27 36.89 0.56
N GLU A 25 13.00 37.13 0.94
CA GLU A 25 12.26 38.32 0.50
C GLU A 25 12.94 39.63 0.96
N ASN A 26 13.59 39.61 2.12
CA ASN A 26 14.33 40.77 2.64
C ASN A 26 15.71 40.95 1.99
N GLY A 27 16.15 40.03 1.12
CA GLY A 27 17.47 40.09 0.49
C GLY A 27 18.62 39.97 1.49
N ASP A 28 18.48 39.17 2.54
CA ASP A 28 19.53 38.98 3.55
C ASP A 28 20.77 38.34 2.93
N ALA A 29 21.91 39.03 3.02
CA ALA A 29 23.13 38.59 2.37
C ALA A 29 23.62 37.23 2.86
N ALA A 30 23.49 36.91 4.16
CA ALA A 30 23.94 35.63 4.69
C ALA A 30 23.05 34.47 4.23
N PHE A 31 21.73 34.68 4.19
CA PHE A 31 20.78 33.71 3.63
C PHE A 31 21.05 33.46 2.13
N MET A 32 21.20 34.52 1.33
CA MET A 32 21.45 34.40 -0.10
C MET A 32 22.79 33.71 -0.39
N ASN A 33 23.85 34.09 0.35
CA ASN A 33 25.16 33.44 0.21
C ASN A 33 25.11 31.97 0.62
N PHE A 34 24.32 31.60 1.63
CA PHE A 34 24.12 30.22 2.02
C PHE A 34 23.51 29.41 0.88
N PHE A 35 22.38 29.84 0.30
CA PHE A 35 21.73 29.10 -0.78
C PHE A 35 22.48 29.16 -2.11
N ALA A 36 23.35 30.15 -2.31
CA ALA A 36 24.24 30.21 -3.47
C ALA A 36 25.44 29.23 -3.39
N PHE A 37 25.74 28.68 -2.21
CA PHE A 37 26.95 27.87 -1.98
C PHE A 37 26.65 26.47 -1.41
N ALA A 38 25.95 26.40 -0.28
CA ALA A 38 25.85 25.20 0.54
C ALA A 38 25.10 24.03 -0.15
N PRO A 39 23.97 24.24 -0.85
CA PRO A 39 23.29 23.16 -1.58
C PRO A 39 24.17 22.45 -2.60
N PHE A 40 25.07 23.18 -3.25
CA PHE A 40 25.99 22.65 -4.27
C PHE A 40 27.15 21.83 -3.69
N GLN A 41 27.33 21.82 -2.37
CA GLN A 41 28.35 21.00 -1.71
C GLN A 41 27.83 19.59 -1.35
N LEU A 42 26.52 19.36 -1.42
CA LEU A 42 25.94 18.05 -1.13
C LEU A 42 25.94 17.17 -2.38
N PRO A 43 26.20 15.86 -2.26
CA PRO A 43 26.14 14.95 -3.40
C PRO A 43 24.70 14.84 -3.94
N GLU A 44 24.55 14.89 -5.27
CA GLU A 44 23.27 14.68 -5.95
C GLU A 44 22.87 13.20 -6.00
N THR A 45 23.85 12.31 -6.14
CA THR A 45 23.65 10.86 -6.15
C THR A 45 24.39 10.19 -5.01
N PHE A 46 23.84 9.07 -4.52
CA PHE A 46 24.53 8.29 -3.49
C PHE A 46 25.71 7.48 -4.04
N PHE A 47 25.64 7.07 -5.31
CA PHE A 47 26.70 6.30 -5.95
C PHE A 47 27.35 7.12 -7.05
N THR A 48 28.69 7.11 -7.08
CA THR A 48 29.52 7.74 -8.11
C THR A 48 30.54 6.72 -8.57
N ASP A 49 30.60 6.43 -9.86
CA ASP A 49 31.46 5.38 -10.45
C ASP A 49 31.35 4.02 -9.73
N GLY A 50 30.12 3.66 -9.33
CA GLY A 50 29.81 2.42 -8.61
C GLY A 50 30.27 2.39 -7.14
N ARG A 51 30.86 3.47 -6.63
CA ARG A 51 31.27 3.58 -5.23
C ARG A 51 30.18 4.29 -4.41
N PRO A 52 29.82 3.77 -3.23
CA PRO A 52 28.90 4.47 -2.34
C PRO A 52 29.55 5.74 -1.78
N PHE A 53 28.73 6.74 -1.54
CA PHE A 53 29.13 7.96 -0.83
C PHE A 53 29.67 7.62 0.56
N ASP A 54 30.87 8.14 0.85
CA ASP A 54 31.56 7.97 2.13
C ASP A 54 31.63 9.33 2.87
N PRO A 55 30.95 9.47 4.02
CA PRO A 55 30.99 10.72 4.80
C PRO A 55 32.35 11.02 5.43
N THR A 56 33.29 10.06 5.41
CA THR A 56 34.64 10.24 5.92
C THR A 56 35.63 10.73 4.87
N ASP A 57 35.20 10.84 3.61
CA ASP A 57 36.00 11.39 2.52
C ASP A 57 36.44 12.83 2.82
N ASN A 58 37.72 13.13 2.58
CA ASN A 58 38.31 14.42 2.92
C ASN A 58 37.74 15.56 2.06
N GLU A 59 37.49 15.32 0.77
CA GLU A 59 36.95 16.34 -0.14
C GLU A 59 35.55 16.75 0.31
N PHE A 60 34.70 15.77 0.65
CA PHE A 60 33.39 16.07 1.22
C PHE A 60 33.49 16.85 2.54
N ARG A 61 34.38 16.42 3.45
CA ARG A 61 34.55 17.07 4.76
C ARG A 61 35.04 18.52 4.63
N GLU A 62 35.95 18.80 3.72
CA GLU A 62 36.42 20.15 3.41
C GLU A 62 35.32 21.00 2.78
N ALA A 63 34.56 20.43 1.83
CA ALA A 63 33.45 21.13 1.17
C ALA A 63 32.37 21.60 2.16
N ILE A 64 32.11 20.83 3.22
CA ILE A 64 31.08 21.17 4.21
C ILE A 64 31.61 21.88 5.46
N GLU A 65 32.91 22.17 5.56
CA GLU A 65 33.56 22.65 6.78
C GLU A 65 32.87 23.89 7.39
N TYR A 66 32.54 24.87 6.54
CA TYR A 66 31.98 26.16 6.96
C TYR A 66 30.45 26.16 7.06
N ILE A 67 29.78 25.17 6.49
CA ILE A 67 28.32 25.10 6.38
C ILE A 67 27.62 25.13 7.75
N PRO A 68 28.07 24.37 8.78
CA PRO A 68 27.48 24.44 10.11
C PRO A 68 27.42 25.85 10.70
N ALA A 69 28.49 26.62 10.55
CA ALA A 69 28.56 27.98 11.08
C ALA A 69 27.64 28.94 10.32
N MET A 70 27.60 28.83 8.98
CA MET A 70 26.67 29.61 8.14
C MET A 70 25.21 29.32 8.50
N LEU A 71 24.87 28.03 8.64
CA LEU A 71 23.53 27.59 8.97
C LEU A 71 23.09 28.11 10.34
N ALA A 72 23.95 27.96 11.35
CA ALA A 72 23.67 28.43 12.71
C ALA A 72 23.52 29.97 12.78
N ASP A 73 24.22 30.73 11.93
CA ASP A 73 24.07 32.18 11.86
C ASP A 73 22.72 32.61 11.27
N VAL A 74 22.31 31.99 10.17
CA VAL A 74 21.03 32.28 9.51
C VAL A 74 19.85 31.82 10.37
N MET A 75 19.93 30.63 10.96
CA MET A 75 18.86 30.06 11.80
C MET A 75 18.61 30.84 13.10
N LYS A 76 19.45 31.80 13.51
CA LYS A 76 19.14 32.71 14.64
C LYS A 76 18.03 33.69 14.35
N ARG A 77 17.73 33.92 13.08
CA ARG A 77 16.88 35.03 12.64
C ARG A 77 15.59 34.55 11.99
N THR A 78 15.51 33.28 11.60
CA THR A 78 14.32 32.74 10.91
C THR A 78 14.06 31.27 11.22
N ARG A 79 12.80 30.85 11.11
CA ARG A 79 12.35 29.46 11.09
C ARG A 79 11.86 29.15 9.68
N ASP A 80 12.76 28.57 8.89
CA ASP A 80 12.55 28.30 7.47
C ASP A 80 12.78 26.82 7.17
N LEU A 81 11.76 26.18 6.57
CA LEU A 81 11.78 24.77 6.21
C LEU A 81 12.90 24.45 5.21
N ARG A 82 13.31 25.40 4.34
CA ARG A 82 14.43 25.20 3.41
C ARG A 82 15.74 24.93 4.16
N LEU A 83 15.98 25.70 5.22
CA LEU A 83 17.16 25.53 6.07
C LEU A 83 17.07 24.23 6.88
N MET A 84 15.88 23.89 7.38
CA MET A 84 15.65 22.65 8.14
C MET A 84 15.85 21.41 7.25
N VAL A 85 15.34 21.43 6.02
CA VAL A 85 15.48 20.30 5.09
C VAL A 85 16.94 20.14 4.70
N PHE A 86 17.65 21.23 4.42
CA PHE A 86 19.09 21.18 4.20
C PHE A 86 19.83 20.56 5.41
N LEU A 87 19.52 21.00 6.63
CA LEU A 87 20.14 20.45 7.85
C LEU A 87 19.89 18.95 7.98
N ALA A 88 18.65 18.50 7.78
CA ALA A 88 18.29 17.09 7.83
C ALA A 88 19.07 16.29 6.78
N ARG A 89 19.13 16.76 5.52
CA ARG A 89 19.91 16.14 4.44
C ARG A 89 21.39 16.03 4.79
N LEU A 90 22.00 17.09 5.32
CA LEU A 90 23.39 17.08 5.76
C LEU A 90 23.63 16.11 6.93
N ALA A 91 22.72 16.06 7.90
CA ALA A 91 22.81 15.18 9.06
C ALA A 91 22.83 13.70 8.65
N ILE A 92 21.91 13.29 7.77
CA ILE A 92 21.82 11.89 7.36
C ILE A 92 22.94 11.46 6.42
N LEU A 93 23.44 12.37 5.56
CA LEU A 93 24.67 12.15 4.79
C LEU A 93 25.84 11.82 5.72
N LYS A 94 25.98 12.56 6.83
CA LYS A 94 26.99 12.31 7.87
C LYS A 94 26.71 11.10 8.77
N ARG A 95 25.64 10.33 8.50
CA ARG A 95 25.15 9.21 9.33
C ARG A 95 24.78 9.62 10.76
N ASN A 96 24.44 10.88 10.97
CA ASN A 96 23.97 11.37 12.26
C ASN A 96 22.45 11.20 12.36
N LEU A 97 22.00 10.02 12.80
CA LEU A 97 20.58 9.69 12.92
C LEU A 97 19.86 10.65 13.87
N ASP A 98 20.40 10.87 15.07
CA ASP A 98 19.71 11.66 16.09
C ASP A 98 19.44 13.09 15.62
N GLU A 99 20.43 13.71 14.96
CA GLU A 99 20.26 15.06 14.40
C GLU A 99 19.27 15.10 13.23
N PHE A 100 19.24 14.06 12.39
CA PHE A 100 18.24 13.93 11.34
C PHE A 100 16.83 13.85 11.93
N VAL A 101 16.64 13.00 12.95
CA VAL A 101 15.36 12.83 13.64
C VAL A 101 14.94 14.09 14.39
N ASP A 102 15.85 14.71 15.13
CA ASP A 102 15.59 15.95 15.88
C ASP A 102 15.20 17.10 14.95
N THR A 103 15.83 17.19 13.78
CA THR A 103 15.51 18.22 12.79
C THR A 103 14.11 18.02 12.19
N ILE A 104 13.75 16.78 11.81
CA ILE A 104 12.41 16.47 11.28
C ILE A 104 11.33 16.64 12.37
N ALA A 105 11.62 16.25 13.62
CA ALA A 105 10.73 16.49 14.75
C ALA A 105 10.54 18.01 15.02
N ALA A 106 11.59 18.81 14.82
CA ALA A 106 11.49 20.27 14.92
C ALA A 106 10.61 20.85 13.80
N MET A 107 10.72 20.36 12.55
CA MET A 107 9.81 20.74 11.46
C MET A 107 8.36 20.44 11.83
N ALA A 108 8.08 19.23 12.33
CA ALA A 108 6.74 18.84 12.78
C ALA A 108 6.21 19.79 13.86
N THR A 109 7.05 20.15 14.83
CA THR A 109 6.72 21.10 15.91
C THR A 109 6.42 22.50 15.37
N LEU A 110 7.21 22.99 14.41
CA LEU A 110 7.02 24.30 13.80
C LEU A 110 5.73 24.37 12.98
N LEU A 111 5.46 23.33 12.18
CA LEU A 111 4.23 23.24 11.39
C LEU A 111 2.98 23.12 12.27
N GLU A 112 3.08 22.42 13.40
CA GLU A 112 1.99 22.34 14.38
C GLU A 112 1.74 23.68 15.11
N ARG A 113 2.79 24.35 15.59
CA ARG A 113 2.64 25.54 16.43
C ARG A 113 2.49 26.84 15.65
N TYR A 114 3.12 26.92 14.48
CA TYR A 114 3.30 28.15 13.72
C TYR A 114 2.99 27.93 12.24
N TRP A 115 1.89 27.22 11.93
CA TRP A 115 1.49 26.90 10.57
C TRP A 115 1.54 28.14 9.65
N ASP A 116 0.92 29.27 10.01
CA ASP A 116 0.92 30.46 9.14
C ASP A 116 2.25 31.22 9.15
N GLY A 117 3.09 31.01 10.18
CA GLY A 117 4.29 31.79 10.43
C GLY A 117 5.57 31.22 9.82
N VAL A 118 5.70 29.89 9.76
CA VAL A 118 6.92 29.21 9.31
C VAL A 118 7.18 29.45 7.82
N HIS A 119 8.45 29.67 7.46
CA HIS A 119 8.83 29.98 6.08
C HIS A 119 9.05 28.71 5.23
N PRO A 120 8.72 28.72 3.93
CA PRO A 120 7.99 29.79 3.24
C PRO A 120 6.54 29.88 3.74
N ARG A 121 6.06 31.11 3.96
CA ARG A 121 4.67 31.34 4.39
C ARG A 121 3.69 31.01 3.26
N PRO A 122 2.43 30.64 3.57
CA PRO A 122 1.45 30.35 2.53
C PRO A 122 1.21 31.59 1.67
N ARG A 123 1.16 31.43 0.34
CA ARG A 123 0.93 32.53 -0.62
C ARG A 123 -0.35 32.27 -1.38
N ASP A 124 -1.29 33.22 -1.30
CA ASP A 124 -2.62 33.09 -1.91
C ASP A 124 -3.36 31.79 -1.50
N GLY A 125 -3.11 31.31 -0.28
CA GLY A 125 -3.67 30.07 0.26
C GLY A 125 -2.95 28.77 -0.14
N SER A 126 -1.96 28.82 -1.04
CA SER A 126 -1.17 27.65 -1.42
C SER A 126 0.01 27.45 -0.47
N VAL A 127 0.25 26.18 -0.12
CA VAL A 127 1.41 25.69 0.64
C VAL A 127 2.29 24.76 -0.18
N LYS A 128 2.07 24.69 -1.51
CA LYS A 128 2.83 23.87 -2.44
C LYS A 128 4.34 24.02 -2.29
N ALA A 129 4.84 25.24 -2.09
CA ALA A 129 6.26 25.47 -1.87
C ALA A 129 6.80 24.69 -0.66
N ARG A 130 6.03 24.58 0.43
CA ARG A 130 6.42 23.79 1.60
C ARG A 130 6.45 22.29 1.29
N ALA A 131 5.43 21.81 0.57
CA ALA A 131 5.36 20.41 0.17
C ALA A 131 6.56 20.02 -0.70
N ASP A 132 6.86 20.83 -1.73
CA ASP A 132 7.99 20.62 -2.64
C ASP A 132 9.33 20.60 -1.88
N ILE A 133 9.52 21.50 -0.90
CA ILE A 133 10.72 21.52 -0.05
C ILE A 133 10.80 20.24 0.81
N LEU A 134 9.69 19.82 1.41
CA LEU A 134 9.68 18.63 2.28
C LEU A 134 9.88 17.34 1.48
N ASP A 135 9.37 17.25 0.26
CA ASP A 135 9.57 16.09 -0.62
C ASP A 135 11.05 15.86 -0.99
N GLU A 136 11.93 16.86 -0.83
CA GLU A 136 13.38 16.65 -0.92
C GLU A 136 13.93 15.68 0.14
N LEU A 137 13.16 15.35 1.19
CA LEU A 137 13.53 14.32 2.16
C LEU A 137 13.31 12.89 1.62
N ASP A 138 12.54 12.73 0.54
CA ASP A 138 12.18 11.41 -0.02
C ASP A 138 13.13 10.96 -1.16
N VAL A 139 14.08 11.82 -1.55
CA VAL A 139 15.02 11.53 -2.63
C VAL A 139 15.95 10.36 -2.30
N SER A 140 16.42 9.67 -3.34
CA SER A 140 17.25 8.46 -3.23
C SER A 140 18.51 8.65 -2.38
N VAL A 141 19.20 9.80 -2.49
CA VAL A 141 20.42 10.05 -1.70
C VAL A 141 20.14 10.10 -0.19
N VAL A 142 18.97 10.60 0.23
CA VAL A 142 18.54 10.65 1.63
C VAL A 142 18.10 9.27 2.09
N THR A 143 17.20 8.63 1.33
CA THR A 143 16.64 7.34 1.71
C THR A 143 17.70 6.24 1.74
N ILE A 144 18.60 6.19 0.75
CA ILE A 144 19.74 5.27 0.75
C ILE A 144 20.69 5.62 1.90
N SER A 145 20.97 6.89 2.17
CA SER A 145 21.79 7.29 3.33
C SER A 145 21.27 6.75 4.66
N LEU A 146 19.95 6.77 4.85
CA LEU A 146 19.29 6.18 6.03
C LEU A 146 19.49 4.67 6.10
N GLN A 147 19.51 3.96 4.96
CA GLN A 147 19.75 2.51 4.94
C GLN A 147 21.15 2.13 5.48
N PHE A 148 22.13 3.02 5.37
CA PHE A 148 23.51 2.83 5.82
C PHE A 148 23.73 3.22 7.29
N VAL A 149 22.71 3.74 7.99
CA VAL A 149 22.80 4.02 9.43
C VAL A 149 22.97 2.73 10.20
N THR A 150 23.89 2.74 11.17
CA THR A 150 24.16 1.61 12.05
C THR A 150 22.98 1.40 13.00
N LEU A 151 22.34 0.25 12.92
CA LEU A 151 21.29 -0.17 13.85
C LEU A 151 21.89 -0.75 15.13
N HIS A 152 22.91 -1.59 14.97
CA HIS A 152 23.67 -2.21 16.04
C HIS A 152 25.07 -2.59 15.55
N THR A 153 26.06 -2.65 16.44
CA THR A 153 27.39 -3.17 16.13
C THR A 153 27.64 -4.47 16.89
N ASP A 154 27.61 -5.59 16.19
CA ASP A 154 27.95 -6.90 16.73
C ASP A 154 29.46 -7.14 16.60
N ARG A 155 30.10 -7.57 17.69
CA ARG A 155 31.57 -7.76 17.73
C ARG A 155 32.09 -8.81 16.74
N ARG A 156 31.28 -9.82 16.42
CA ARG A 156 31.66 -10.95 15.55
C ARG A 156 31.17 -10.73 14.12
N LYS A 157 29.97 -10.18 13.95
CA LYS A 157 29.29 -10.05 12.66
C LYS A 157 29.57 -8.70 11.99
N GLY A 158 29.88 -7.65 12.75
CA GLY A 158 30.15 -6.31 12.23
C GLY A 158 28.96 -5.36 12.39
N ILE A 159 28.86 -4.37 11.49
CA ILE A 159 27.80 -3.37 11.54
C ILE A 159 26.51 -3.99 10.98
N VAL A 160 25.45 -3.96 11.79
CA VAL A 160 24.09 -4.30 11.37
C VAL A 160 23.42 -3.00 10.93
N ALA A 161 22.95 -2.95 9.69
CA ALA A 161 22.24 -1.81 9.12
C ALA A 161 21.03 -2.29 8.31
N PHE A 162 20.12 -1.40 7.92
CA PHE A 162 19.04 -1.80 7.01
C PHE A 162 19.58 -2.30 5.67
N ARG A 163 20.68 -1.71 5.20
CA ARG A 163 21.38 -2.12 3.98
C ARG A 163 21.93 -3.55 4.01
N SER A 164 22.03 -4.17 5.19
CA SER A 164 22.51 -5.55 5.35
C SER A 164 21.70 -6.56 4.52
N THR A 165 20.39 -6.36 4.36
CA THR A 165 19.53 -7.26 3.54
C THR A 165 19.89 -7.19 2.06
N VAL A 166 20.06 -5.98 1.53
CA VAL A 166 20.43 -5.77 0.13
C VAL A 166 21.81 -6.38 -0.17
N LEU A 167 22.75 -6.24 0.77
CA LEU A 167 24.07 -6.87 0.62
C LEU A 167 23.98 -8.40 0.63
N ALA A 168 23.12 -8.99 1.47
CA ALA A 168 22.90 -10.45 1.47
C ALA A 168 22.30 -10.95 0.15
N GLU A 169 21.38 -10.19 -0.46
CA GLU A 169 20.82 -10.53 -1.76
C GLU A 169 21.85 -10.42 -2.88
N GLN A 170 22.70 -9.38 -2.84
CA GLN A 170 23.81 -9.20 -3.77
C GLN A 170 24.85 -10.31 -3.65
N GLU A 171 25.20 -10.72 -2.42
CA GLU A 171 26.10 -11.85 -2.19
C GLU A 171 25.49 -13.16 -2.68
N LYS A 172 24.21 -13.44 -2.40
CA LYS A 172 23.52 -14.63 -2.93
C LYS A 172 23.51 -14.66 -4.47
N ALA A 173 23.28 -13.51 -5.12
CA ALA A 173 23.34 -13.40 -6.57
C ALA A 173 24.78 -13.59 -7.08
N ALA A 174 25.78 -13.14 -6.33
CA ALA A 174 27.20 -13.27 -6.65
C ALA A 174 27.76 -14.67 -6.35
N GLU A 175 27.23 -15.45 -5.41
CA GLU A 175 27.65 -16.83 -5.11
C GLU A 175 27.40 -17.82 -6.28
N GLY A 176 26.68 -17.39 -7.33
CA GLY A 176 26.68 -18.04 -8.64
C GLY A 176 27.94 -17.79 -9.49
N ALA A 177 28.85 -16.94 -9.03
CA ALA A 177 30.16 -16.63 -9.59
C ALA A 177 31.24 -16.84 -8.50
N GLU A 178 32.27 -17.62 -8.79
CA GLU A 178 33.26 -18.05 -7.79
C GLU A 178 33.92 -16.90 -7.01
N GLY A 179 33.80 -16.96 -5.68
CA GLY A 179 34.77 -16.44 -4.72
C GLY A 179 34.56 -15.01 -4.23
N GLY A 180 34.10 -14.85 -2.99
CA GLY A 180 34.14 -13.58 -2.24
C GLY A 180 34.40 -13.81 -0.75
N GLU A 181 35.51 -13.28 -0.26
CA GLU A 181 35.96 -13.34 1.15
C GLU A 181 34.92 -12.80 2.15
N LYS A 182 34.87 -13.40 3.34
CA LYS A 182 34.13 -12.89 4.50
C LYS A 182 34.67 -11.51 4.92
N PRO A 183 33.84 -10.47 5.04
CA PRO A 183 34.31 -9.21 5.56
C PRO A 183 34.56 -9.33 7.08
N ALA A 184 35.78 -8.98 7.50
CA ALA A 184 36.11 -8.67 8.89
C ALA A 184 36.32 -7.15 9.05
N GLY A 185 35.83 -6.59 10.16
CA GLY A 185 36.22 -5.27 10.69
C GLY A 185 35.52 -4.04 10.09
N GLY A 186 34.43 -3.58 10.72
CA GLY A 186 33.87 -2.22 10.53
C GLY A 186 33.03 -1.97 9.27
N ARG A 187 32.75 -3.00 8.47
CA ARG A 187 31.84 -2.92 7.31
C ARG A 187 30.43 -3.34 7.68
N ILE A 188 29.44 -2.90 6.90
CA ILE A 188 28.06 -3.41 7.00
C ILE A 188 28.08 -4.89 6.62
N ALA A 189 27.57 -5.72 7.51
CA ALA A 189 27.47 -7.16 7.29
C ALA A 189 26.35 -7.46 6.29
N ALA A 190 26.59 -8.38 5.36
CA ALA A 190 25.55 -8.98 4.55
C ALA A 190 24.74 -9.94 5.43
N MET A 191 23.47 -9.62 5.68
CA MET A 191 22.61 -10.39 6.58
C MET A 191 21.19 -10.47 6.04
N THR A 192 20.60 -11.67 6.05
CA THR A 192 19.16 -11.81 5.79
C THR A 192 18.36 -11.17 6.92
N GLN A 193 17.07 -10.92 6.68
CA GLN A 193 16.17 -10.39 7.70
C GLN A 193 16.18 -11.24 8.98
N GLU A 194 16.14 -12.57 8.88
CA GLU A 194 16.16 -13.47 10.04
C GLU A 194 17.47 -13.34 10.84
N GLN A 195 18.59 -13.16 10.14
CA GLN A 195 19.89 -12.96 10.78
C GLN A 195 19.97 -11.60 11.49
N ILE A 196 19.41 -10.54 10.89
CA ILE A 196 19.32 -9.22 11.53
C ILE A 196 18.48 -9.32 12.80
N VAL A 197 17.26 -9.85 12.70
CA VAL A 197 16.32 -10.02 13.83
C VAL A 197 16.97 -10.79 14.96
N ARG A 198 17.58 -11.94 14.66
CA ARG A 198 18.30 -12.74 15.66
C ARG A 198 19.45 -11.96 16.31
N THR A 199 20.19 -11.18 15.54
CA THR A 199 21.34 -10.42 16.05
C THR A 199 20.90 -9.27 16.94
N LEU A 200 19.80 -8.60 16.61
CA LEU A 200 19.19 -7.60 17.49
C LEU A 200 18.68 -8.26 18.79
N ALA A 201 17.98 -9.39 18.67
CA ALA A 201 17.49 -10.14 19.84
C ALA A 201 18.64 -10.61 20.76
N ASP A 202 19.72 -11.15 20.18
CA ASP A 202 20.94 -11.57 20.91
C ASP A 202 21.62 -10.39 21.62
N ALA A 203 21.53 -9.17 21.07
CA ALA A 203 22.07 -7.96 21.69
C ALA A 203 21.25 -7.49 22.91
N GLY A 204 19.97 -7.84 22.96
CA GLY A 204 19.02 -7.41 23.98
C GLY A 204 18.41 -6.03 23.72
N GLU A 205 17.20 -5.81 24.22
CA GLU A 205 16.40 -4.62 23.93
C GLU A 205 17.07 -3.33 24.40
N GLU A 206 17.66 -3.33 25.61
CA GLU A 206 18.34 -2.16 26.19
C GLU A 206 19.48 -1.66 25.27
N ALA A 207 20.21 -2.57 24.61
CA ALA A 207 21.35 -2.21 23.77
C ALA A 207 20.94 -1.49 22.47
N VAL A 208 19.67 -1.63 22.04
CA VAL A 208 19.16 -1.05 20.79
C VAL A 208 17.98 -0.11 21.00
N ALA A 209 17.56 0.09 22.25
CA ALA A 209 16.42 0.91 22.63
C ALA A 209 16.53 2.36 22.11
N ALA A 210 17.72 2.97 22.21
CA ALA A 210 17.95 4.33 21.73
C ALA A 210 17.73 4.44 20.21
N THR A 211 18.33 3.53 19.43
CA THR A 211 18.16 3.49 17.97
C THR A 211 16.69 3.25 17.60
N ARG A 212 16.02 2.28 18.25
CA ARG A 212 14.60 2.00 18.03
C ARG A 212 13.75 3.25 18.30
N ALA A 213 14.00 3.94 19.41
CA ALA A 213 13.29 5.17 19.77
C ALA A 213 13.52 6.29 18.74
N SER A 214 14.73 6.45 18.20
CA SER A 214 14.99 7.43 17.14
C SER A 214 14.18 7.14 15.87
N PHE A 215 14.09 5.88 15.42
CA PHE A 215 13.24 5.52 14.27
C PHE A 215 11.73 5.68 14.55
N GLN A 216 11.27 5.37 15.77
CA GLN A 216 9.87 5.61 16.17
C GLN A 216 9.53 7.10 16.16
N ARG A 217 10.42 7.93 16.71
CA ARG A 217 10.28 9.40 16.67
C ARG A 217 10.27 9.95 15.26
N LEU A 218 11.12 9.41 14.38
CA LEU A 218 11.15 9.78 12.96
C LEU A 218 9.83 9.45 12.27
N GLU A 219 9.32 8.22 12.46
CA GLU A 219 8.04 7.80 11.90
C GLU A 219 6.89 8.70 12.37
N ALA A 220 6.82 8.97 13.68
CA ALA A 220 5.82 9.84 14.26
C ALA A 220 5.90 11.27 13.72
N ALA A 221 7.10 11.83 13.59
CA ALA A 221 7.29 13.18 13.06
C ALA A 221 6.83 13.30 11.60
N LEU A 222 7.19 12.34 10.74
CA LEU A 222 6.75 12.31 9.34
C LEU A 222 5.23 12.18 9.22
N LYS A 223 4.61 11.27 10.00
CA LYS A 223 3.15 11.12 10.06
C LYS A 223 2.45 12.39 10.55
N ASN A 224 3.00 13.05 11.57
CA ASN A 224 2.47 14.31 12.10
C ASN A 224 2.54 15.43 11.06
N ILE A 225 3.64 15.55 10.32
CA ILE A 225 3.75 16.54 9.21
C ILE A 225 2.62 16.29 8.20
N ARG A 226 2.45 15.05 7.73
CA ARG A 226 1.39 14.70 6.78
C ARG A 226 -0.01 15.01 7.31
N ALA A 227 -0.27 14.69 8.58
CA ALA A 227 -1.55 14.98 9.22
C ALA A 227 -1.85 16.49 9.26
N ARG A 228 -0.85 17.32 9.57
CA ARG A 228 -1.01 18.79 9.57
C ARG A 228 -1.29 19.35 8.18
N PHE A 229 -0.61 18.85 7.15
CA PHE A 229 -0.96 19.21 5.77
C PHE A 229 -2.40 18.81 5.45
N ALA A 230 -2.77 17.55 5.68
CA ALA A 230 -4.12 17.06 5.39
C ALA A 230 -5.23 17.90 6.07
N GLU A 231 -5.00 18.33 7.31
CA GLU A 231 -5.91 19.19 8.08
C GLU A 231 -6.05 20.59 7.46
N HIS A 232 -4.96 21.20 6.99
CA HIS A 232 -4.96 22.57 6.48
C HIS A 232 -5.28 22.70 4.99
N THR A 233 -5.08 21.64 4.20
CA THR A 233 -5.23 21.67 2.73
C THR A 233 -6.34 20.74 2.22
N SER A 234 -7.10 20.11 3.13
CA SER A 234 -8.07 19.05 2.79
C SER A 234 -7.42 17.91 1.98
N GLY A 235 -6.15 17.62 2.25
CA GLY A 235 -5.37 16.57 1.59
C GLY A 235 -4.64 17.00 0.31
N ALA A 236 -4.96 18.16 -0.28
CA ALA A 236 -4.20 18.69 -1.43
C ALA A 236 -2.77 19.10 -1.02
N GLU A 237 -1.80 19.12 -1.95
CA GLU A 237 -0.44 19.61 -1.65
C GLU A 237 0.24 18.93 -0.42
N THR A 238 -0.14 17.68 -0.09
CA THR A 238 0.44 16.94 1.05
C THR A 238 1.71 16.22 0.63
N PRO A 239 2.85 16.38 1.34
CA PRO A 239 4.07 15.62 1.04
C PRO A 239 3.87 14.12 1.30
N GLU A 240 4.44 13.28 0.45
CA GLU A 240 4.16 11.83 0.47
C GLU A 240 5.08 11.06 1.42
N PHE A 241 6.38 11.38 1.43
CA PHE A 241 7.44 10.66 2.15
C PHE A 241 7.44 9.14 1.93
N GLY A 242 7.01 8.67 0.75
CA GLY A 242 6.75 7.25 0.50
C GLY A 242 7.99 6.37 0.66
N ALA A 243 9.10 6.77 0.04
CA ALA A 243 10.35 6.01 0.10
C ALA A 243 10.97 6.02 1.51
N LEU A 244 10.94 7.17 2.17
CA LEU A 244 11.48 7.39 3.50
C LEU A 244 10.69 6.62 4.56
N LEU A 245 9.35 6.73 4.56
CA LEU A 245 8.48 5.97 5.46
C LEU A 245 8.66 4.47 5.28
N LYS A 246 8.90 3.99 4.05
CA LYS A 246 9.16 2.57 3.81
C LYS A 246 10.47 2.10 4.45
N VAL A 247 11.55 2.87 4.34
CA VAL A 247 12.82 2.53 5.02
C VAL A 247 12.63 2.52 6.54
N VAL A 248 11.95 3.53 7.09
CA VAL A 248 11.66 3.62 8.52
C VAL A 248 10.81 2.44 8.99
N GLY A 249 9.72 2.13 8.31
CA GLY A 249 8.84 0.99 8.63
C GLY A 249 9.56 -0.36 8.50
N GLY A 250 10.43 -0.53 7.52
CA GLY A 250 11.26 -1.73 7.38
C GLY A 250 12.22 -1.92 8.55
N VAL A 251 12.89 -0.84 8.99
CA VAL A 251 13.75 -0.88 10.19
C VAL A 251 12.95 -1.20 11.45
N LEU A 252 11.80 -0.54 11.65
CA LEU A 252 10.92 -0.79 12.79
C LEU A 252 10.41 -2.23 12.82
N THR A 253 10.16 -2.83 11.64
CA THR A 253 9.79 -4.24 11.53
C THR A 253 10.88 -5.17 12.08
N PHE A 254 12.17 -4.89 11.84
CA PHE A 254 13.25 -5.68 12.45
C PHE A 254 13.21 -5.62 13.98
N PHE A 255 12.94 -4.45 14.55
CA PHE A 255 12.83 -4.29 16.00
C PHE A 255 11.60 -4.98 16.57
N SER A 256 10.44 -4.88 15.92
CA SER A 256 9.20 -5.54 16.36
C SER A 256 9.31 -7.06 16.32
N LEU A 257 10.00 -7.62 15.30
CA LEU A 257 10.25 -9.06 15.23
C LEU A 257 11.29 -9.54 16.26
N ALA A 258 12.29 -8.71 16.57
CA ALA A 258 13.31 -9.04 17.57
C ALA A 258 12.79 -8.92 19.01
N PHE A 259 11.86 -7.99 19.24
CA PHE A 259 11.25 -7.70 20.54
C PHE A 259 9.73 -7.59 20.39
N PRO A 260 9.04 -8.73 20.26
CA PRO A 260 7.57 -8.74 20.22
C PRO A 260 7.01 -8.17 21.52
N ASP A 261 6.00 -7.30 21.40
CA ASP A 261 5.29 -6.76 22.56
C ASP A 261 4.36 -7.85 23.12
N PRO A 262 4.56 -8.34 24.36
CA PRO A 262 3.70 -9.36 24.96
C PRO A 262 2.30 -8.85 25.31
N THR A 263 2.08 -7.53 25.27
CA THR A 263 0.78 -6.87 25.50
C THR A 263 0.11 -6.41 24.21
N ALA A 264 0.77 -6.53 23.06
CA ALA A 264 0.07 -6.41 21.79
C ALA A 264 -0.99 -7.52 21.71
N PRO A 265 -2.22 -7.23 21.24
CA PRO A 265 -3.24 -8.25 21.11
C PRO A 265 -2.65 -9.42 20.31
N GLU A 266 -2.62 -10.60 20.93
CA GLU A 266 -2.20 -11.81 20.24
C GLU A 266 -3.12 -11.98 19.03
N PRO A 267 -2.57 -12.14 17.81
CA PRO A 267 -3.40 -12.54 16.69
C PRO A 267 -4.02 -13.89 17.07
N GLU A 268 -5.35 -13.96 17.05
CA GLU A 268 -6.10 -15.15 17.43
C GLU A 268 -5.48 -16.40 16.78
N ASP A 269 -5.23 -17.42 17.62
CA ASP A 269 -4.55 -18.67 17.33
C ASP A 269 -4.77 -19.17 15.88
N GLY A 270 -3.75 -18.96 15.05
CA GLY A 270 -3.51 -19.72 13.84
C GLY A 270 -2.34 -20.66 14.10
N GLU A 271 -2.62 -21.96 14.14
CA GLU A 271 -1.68 -23.06 14.37
C GLU A 271 -0.33 -22.91 13.66
N GLU A 272 0.72 -23.35 14.36
CA GLU A 272 2.13 -23.48 13.97
C GLU A 272 2.44 -23.47 12.46
N ALA A 273 3.26 -22.52 12.00
CA ALA A 273 4.33 -22.76 11.01
C ALA A 273 5.15 -21.48 10.78
N GLY A 274 6.43 -21.64 10.39
CA GLY A 274 7.24 -20.54 9.84
C GLY A 274 6.69 -20.02 8.50
N GLY A 275 5.61 -19.24 8.56
CA GLY A 275 4.86 -18.76 7.42
C GLY A 275 4.76 -17.24 7.37
N GLU A 276 5.00 -16.74 6.17
CA GLU A 276 4.63 -15.44 5.59
C GLU A 276 3.54 -14.66 6.32
N ALA A 277 3.79 -13.36 6.52
CA ALA A 277 2.79 -12.40 6.97
C ALA A 277 1.47 -12.59 6.21
N PRO A 278 0.30 -12.48 6.88
CA PRO A 278 -0.98 -12.71 6.26
C PRO A 278 -1.15 -11.77 5.07
N ARG A 279 -1.13 -12.34 3.87
CA ARG A 279 -1.42 -11.62 2.63
C ARG A 279 -2.91 -11.32 2.65
N GLY A 280 -3.27 -10.04 2.50
CA GLY A 280 -4.67 -9.69 2.23
C GLY A 280 -5.17 -10.54 1.05
N ALA A 281 -6.35 -11.14 1.17
CA ALA A 281 -6.88 -11.91 0.04
C ALA A 281 -7.25 -10.95 -1.10
N ILE A 282 -6.80 -11.25 -2.33
CA ILE A 282 -7.19 -10.47 -3.52
C ILE A 282 -8.59 -10.91 -3.93
N GLY A 283 -9.61 -10.18 -3.48
CA GLY A 283 -11.01 -10.47 -3.76
C GLY A 283 -11.55 -9.73 -4.99
N CYS A 284 -11.00 -8.55 -5.28
CA CYS A 284 -11.46 -7.69 -6.37
C CYS A 284 -10.33 -7.03 -7.17
N ALA A 285 -10.70 -6.31 -8.23
CA ALA A 285 -9.75 -5.61 -9.09
C ALA A 285 -9.02 -4.48 -8.34
N ALA A 286 -9.69 -3.81 -7.40
CA ALA A 286 -9.06 -2.80 -6.54
C ALA A 286 -8.01 -3.41 -5.61
N ASP A 287 -8.27 -4.58 -5.03
CA ASP A 287 -7.28 -5.32 -4.24
C ASP A 287 -6.08 -5.71 -5.11
N ALA A 288 -6.34 -6.22 -6.32
CA ALA A 288 -5.30 -6.60 -7.27
C ALA A 288 -4.43 -5.39 -7.67
N ARG A 289 -5.04 -4.20 -7.78
CA ARG A 289 -4.32 -2.94 -8.02
C ARG A 289 -3.40 -2.60 -6.86
N ARG A 290 -3.91 -2.60 -5.63
CA ARG A 290 -3.11 -2.32 -4.43
C ARG A 290 -1.96 -3.33 -4.26
N ALA A 291 -2.20 -4.61 -4.57
CA ALA A 291 -1.18 -5.64 -4.55
C ALA A 291 -0.10 -5.42 -5.64
N LEU A 292 -0.50 -5.04 -6.86
CA LEU A 292 0.43 -4.69 -7.94
C LEU A 292 1.29 -3.49 -7.57
N ASP A 293 0.69 -2.45 -6.99
CA ASP A 293 1.39 -1.25 -6.52
C ASP A 293 2.40 -1.62 -5.41
N ALA A 294 2.01 -2.46 -4.43
CA ALA A 294 2.93 -2.95 -3.40
C ALA A 294 4.13 -3.74 -3.98
N ALA A 295 3.91 -4.57 -5.00
CA ALA A 295 4.97 -5.29 -5.70
C ALA A 295 5.88 -4.35 -6.51
N LYS A 296 5.31 -3.36 -7.20
CA LYS A 296 6.07 -2.32 -7.93
C LYS A 296 6.92 -1.51 -6.95
N ASP A 297 6.36 -1.07 -5.84
CA ASP A 297 7.06 -0.29 -4.81
C ASP A 297 8.23 -1.06 -4.23
N TYR A 298 8.11 -2.39 -4.09
CA TYR A 298 9.25 -3.23 -3.72
C TYR A 298 10.40 -3.08 -4.73
N PHE A 299 10.13 -3.32 -6.02
CA PHE A 299 11.17 -3.23 -7.05
C PHE A 299 11.74 -1.82 -7.18
N CYS A 300 10.91 -0.76 -7.10
CA CYS A 300 11.41 0.63 -7.13
C CYS A 300 12.43 0.94 -6.02
N LEU A 301 12.20 0.42 -4.82
CA LEU A 301 12.94 0.84 -3.62
C LEU A 301 14.12 -0.07 -3.29
N PHE A 302 14.00 -1.36 -3.60
CA PHE A 302 15.03 -2.34 -3.27
C PHE A 302 15.81 -2.80 -4.51
N GLU A 303 15.18 -2.83 -5.68
CA GLU A 303 15.76 -3.41 -6.89
C GLU A 303 15.42 -2.63 -8.19
N PRO A 304 15.78 -1.35 -8.29
CA PRO A 304 15.35 -0.49 -9.41
C PRO A 304 15.84 -0.95 -10.79
N SER A 305 16.91 -1.76 -10.83
CA SER A 305 17.45 -2.35 -12.06
C SER A 305 16.85 -3.72 -12.41
N ASN A 306 15.92 -4.24 -11.61
CA ASN A 306 15.31 -5.54 -11.87
C ASN A 306 14.37 -5.46 -13.09
N PRO A 307 14.54 -6.34 -14.10
CA PRO A 307 13.71 -6.34 -15.32
C PRO A 307 12.23 -6.67 -15.08
N ALA A 308 11.86 -7.18 -13.90
CA ALA A 308 10.46 -7.35 -13.51
C ALA A 308 9.73 -6.01 -13.38
N LEU A 309 10.42 -4.95 -12.93
CA LEU A 309 9.84 -3.63 -12.68
C LEU A 309 9.05 -3.06 -13.88
N PRO A 310 9.61 -2.95 -15.10
CA PRO A 310 8.86 -2.43 -16.25
C PRO A 310 7.66 -3.31 -16.62
N LEU A 311 7.73 -4.62 -16.40
CA LEU A 311 6.61 -5.54 -16.69
C LEU A 311 5.48 -5.41 -15.67
N VAL A 312 5.81 -5.24 -14.38
CA VAL A 312 4.83 -4.94 -13.33
C VAL A 312 4.18 -3.57 -13.57
N ALA A 313 4.99 -2.56 -13.94
CA ALA A 313 4.47 -1.23 -14.31
C ALA A 313 3.54 -1.31 -15.54
N GLN A 314 3.88 -2.14 -16.53
CA GLN A 314 3.02 -2.37 -17.69
C GLN A 314 1.72 -3.08 -17.29
N ALA A 315 1.76 -4.08 -16.40
CA ALA A 315 0.57 -4.75 -15.90
C ALA A 315 -0.39 -3.76 -15.22
N ILE A 316 0.14 -2.85 -14.40
CA ILE A 316 -0.62 -1.76 -13.78
C ILE A 316 -1.25 -0.85 -14.83
N ALA A 317 -0.49 -0.49 -15.88
CA ALA A 317 -0.96 0.37 -16.95
C ALA A 317 -2.03 -0.28 -17.85
N LEU A 318 -2.13 -1.61 -17.88
CA LEU A 318 -3.14 -2.34 -18.64
C LEU A 318 -4.42 -2.63 -17.86
N GLN A 319 -4.38 -2.55 -16.54
CA GLN A 319 -5.54 -2.87 -15.72
C GLN A 319 -6.71 -1.91 -15.98
N GLY A 320 -7.90 -2.47 -16.21
CA GLY A 320 -9.12 -1.73 -16.52
C GLY A 320 -9.23 -1.23 -17.95
N LYS A 321 -8.19 -1.39 -18.78
CA LYS A 321 -8.24 -1.03 -20.20
C LYS A 321 -9.04 -2.03 -21.03
N THR A 322 -9.66 -1.54 -22.10
CA THR A 322 -10.38 -2.42 -23.04
C THR A 322 -9.42 -3.23 -23.88
N PHE A 323 -9.90 -4.31 -24.52
CA PHE A 323 -9.08 -5.16 -25.39
C PHE A 323 -8.33 -4.36 -26.47
N ILE A 324 -8.96 -3.33 -27.02
CA ILE A 324 -8.38 -2.51 -28.11
C ILE A 324 -7.30 -1.58 -27.56
N GLU A 325 -7.52 -0.96 -26.41
CA GLU A 325 -6.52 -0.15 -25.71
C GLU A 325 -5.32 -0.99 -25.25
N VAL A 326 -5.58 -2.21 -24.76
CA VAL A 326 -4.55 -3.20 -24.41
C VAL A 326 -3.72 -3.58 -25.63
N LEU A 327 -4.37 -3.87 -26.76
CA LEU A 327 -3.69 -4.21 -28.02
C LEU A 327 -2.83 -3.04 -28.52
N ALA A 328 -3.35 -1.81 -28.46
CA ALA A 328 -2.61 -0.61 -28.81
C ALA A 328 -1.40 -0.37 -27.88
N ALA A 329 -1.56 -0.65 -26.58
CA ALA A 329 -0.48 -0.50 -25.60
C ALA A 329 0.62 -1.57 -25.72
N LEU A 330 0.27 -2.81 -26.07
CA LEU A 330 1.23 -3.91 -26.19
C LEU A 330 1.87 -4.02 -27.59
N LEU A 331 1.14 -3.63 -28.64
CA LEU A 331 1.56 -3.76 -30.03
C LEU A 331 1.33 -2.45 -30.81
N PRO A 332 2.01 -1.35 -30.43
CA PRO A 332 1.76 -0.02 -31.00
C PRO A 332 1.92 0.01 -32.53
N ASP A 333 2.84 -0.77 -33.10
CA ASP A 333 3.07 -0.78 -34.55
C ASP A 333 2.12 -1.71 -35.33
N ARG A 334 1.44 -2.65 -34.66
CA ARG A 334 0.65 -3.71 -35.31
C ARG A 334 -0.85 -3.64 -35.03
N HIS A 335 -1.29 -2.93 -33.98
CA HIS A 335 -2.68 -2.90 -33.55
C HIS A 335 -3.66 -2.39 -34.63
N SER A 336 -3.24 -1.41 -35.46
CA SER A 336 -4.10 -0.80 -36.47
C SER A 336 -4.49 -1.75 -37.61
N TYR A 337 -3.74 -2.84 -37.80
CA TYR A 337 -3.97 -3.84 -38.85
C TYR A 337 -4.68 -5.10 -38.34
N ALA A 338 -4.98 -5.17 -37.05
CA ALA A 338 -5.61 -6.35 -36.46
C ALA A 338 -7.06 -6.50 -36.94
N GLN A 339 -7.43 -7.73 -37.30
CA GLN A 339 -8.73 -8.06 -37.91
C GLN A 339 -9.27 -9.37 -37.34
N PHE A 340 -10.56 -9.43 -37.04
CA PHE A 340 -11.26 -10.69 -36.79
C PHE A 340 -11.66 -11.32 -38.12
N SER A 341 -11.42 -12.62 -38.30
CA SER A 341 -11.96 -13.40 -39.42
C SER A 341 -13.26 -14.06 -38.98
N ILE A 342 -14.37 -13.74 -39.63
CA ILE A 342 -15.69 -14.27 -39.30
C ILE A 342 -16.23 -15.08 -40.48
N GLY A 343 -16.43 -16.38 -40.26
CA GLY A 343 -16.90 -17.34 -41.28
C GLY A 343 -15.87 -18.42 -41.62
N GLY A 344 -16.34 -19.48 -42.28
CA GLY A 344 -15.50 -20.59 -42.78
C GLY A 344 -14.86 -20.26 -44.13
N GLU A 345 -15.22 -21.00 -45.19
CA GLU A 345 -14.61 -20.87 -46.53
C GLU A 345 -14.73 -19.47 -47.17
N ASN A 346 -15.69 -18.65 -46.73
CA ASN A 346 -15.84 -17.24 -47.13
C ASN A 346 -15.77 -16.30 -45.92
N ALA A 347 -14.66 -16.32 -45.19
CA ALA A 347 -14.47 -15.44 -44.04
C ALA A 347 -14.37 -13.96 -44.46
N PHE A 348 -15.21 -13.10 -43.87
CA PHE A 348 -15.02 -11.65 -43.98
C PHE A 348 -14.15 -11.14 -42.84
N LYS A 349 -13.37 -10.08 -43.11
CA LYS A 349 -12.43 -9.50 -42.15
C LYS A 349 -13.02 -8.24 -41.52
N LEU A 350 -13.18 -8.25 -40.21
CA LEU A 350 -13.64 -7.10 -39.42
C LEU A 350 -12.43 -6.40 -38.79
N ALA A 351 -12.17 -5.15 -39.17
CA ALA A 351 -11.09 -4.36 -38.59
C ALA A 351 -11.38 -4.04 -37.11
N ILE A 352 -10.38 -4.18 -36.26
CA ILE A 352 -10.51 -3.99 -34.81
C ILE A 352 -10.46 -2.51 -34.43
N ALA A 353 -9.62 -1.70 -35.10
CA ALA A 353 -9.40 -0.30 -34.73
C ALA A 353 -10.69 0.56 -34.64
N PRO A 354 -11.65 0.49 -35.58
CA PRO A 354 -12.89 1.28 -35.50
C PRO A 354 -13.84 0.87 -34.35
N LEU A 355 -13.62 -0.31 -33.74
CA LEU A 355 -14.46 -0.80 -32.65
C LEU A 355 -14.07 -0.17 -31.29
N GLY A 356 -12.94 0.55 -31.23
CA GLY A 356 -12.46 1.22 -30.00
C GLY A 356 -13.46 2.21 -29.45
N ASP A 357 -13.97 3.10 -30.30
CA ASP A 357 -14.95 4.12 -29.94
C ASP A 357 -16.28 3.52 -29.44
N MET A 358 -16.56 2.27 -29.81
CA MET A 358 -17.76 1.54 -29.40
C MET A 358 -17.57 0.78 -28.08
N THR A 359 -16.36 0.71 -27.55
CA THR A 359 -16.00 -0.01 -26.32
C THR A 359 -15.21 0.90 -25.37
N PRO A 360 -15.83 1.96 -24.83
CA PRO A 360 -15.15 2.87 -23.92
C PRO A 360 -14.86 2.20 -22.58
N THR A 361 -13.71 2.53 -21.99
CA THR A 361 -13.35 2.15 -20.63
C THR A 361 -14.32 2.76 -19.62
N ARG A 362 -14.82 1.95 -18.68
CA ARG A 362 -15.71 2.42 -17.60
C ARG A 362 -14.89 2.77 -16.37
N ALA A 363 -15.18 3.93 -15.78
CA ALA A 363 -14.57 4.36 -14.52
C ALA A 363 -14.89 3.41 -13.35
N GLU A 364 -16.06 2.76 -13.41
CA GLU A 364 -16.60 1.84 -12.40
C GLU A 364 -15.83 0.50 -12.30
N TYR A 365 -14.79 0.27 -13.12
CA TYR A 365 -14.01 -0.98 -13.13
C TYR A 365 -13.44 -1.36 -11.75
N PHE A 366 -13.08 -0.36 -10.94
CA PHE A 366 -12.59 -0.57 -9.58
C PHE A 366 -13.71 -0.60 -8.52
N ASP A 367 -14.95 -0.25 -8.89
CA ASP A 367 -16.10 -0.16 -8.01
C ASP A 367 -16.90 -1.47 -7.96
N GLU A 368 -16.97 -2.19 -9.09
CA GLU A 368 -17.96 -3.26 -9.34
C GLU A 368 -17.80 -4.59 -8.55
N ARG A 369 -16.86 -4.71 -7.60
CA ARG A 369 -16.68 -5.96 -6.82
C ARG A 369 -16.42 -5.76 -5.32
N GLN A 370 -16.82 -4.63 -4.75
CA GLN A 370 -16.80 -4.42 -3.29
C GLN A 370 -17.88 -5.21 -2.54
N THR A 371 -18.89 -5.74 -3.24
CA THR A 371 -19.86 -6.63 -2.59
C THR A 371 -19.30 -8.06 -2.53
N PRO A 372 -19.16 -8.65 -1.32
CA PRO A 372 -18.96 -10.08 -1.22
C PRO A 372 -20.13 -10.71 -1.96
N ARG A 373 -19.87 -11.65 -2.88
CA ARG A 373 -20.89 -12.64 -3.23
C ARG A 373 -21.43 -13.14 -1.90
N LYS A 374 -22.68 -12.82 -1.56
CA LYS A 374 -23.40 -13.43 -0.44
C LYS A 374 -23.39 -14.93 -0.70
N THR A 375 -22.33 -15.62 -0.29
CA THR A 375 -22.38 -17.03 0.04
C THR A 375 -23.34 -17.07 1.20
N ARG A 376 -24.63 -17.27 0.90
CA ARG A 376 -25.62 -17.67 1.89
C ARG A 376 -25.07 -18.95 2.50
N ARG A 377 -24.31 -18.83 3.58
CA ARG A 377 -24.17 -19.93 4.53
C ARG A 377 -25.59 -20.15 5.01
N ARG A 378 -26.18 -21.26 4.59
CA ARG A 378 -27.52 -21.66 5.02
C ARG A 378 -27.40 -22.02 6.50
N VAL A 379 -27.52 -21.01 7.36
CA VAL A 379 -27.65 -21.23 8.80
C VAL A 379 -28.99 -21.94 8.97
N ALA A 380 -28.96 -23.16 9.48
CA ALA A 380 -30.18 -23.86 9.85
C ALA A 380 -30.93 -22.98 10.87
N PRO A 381 -32.25 -22.77 10.71
CA PRO A 381 -32.99 -21.96 11.67
C PRO A 381 -32.85 -22.55 13.08
N PRO A 382 -32.78 -21.72 14.12
CA PRO A 382 -32.70 -22.21 15.49
C PRO A 382 -33.94 -23.06 15.81
N ALA A 383 -33.73 -24.19 16.47
CA ALA A 383 -34.81 -25.07 16.90
C ALA A 383 -35.81 -24.29 17.79
N PRO A 384 -37.13 -24.45 17.60
CA PRO A 384 -38.11 -23.78 18.44
C PRO A 384 -37.96 -24.25 19.88
N LEU A 385 -38.04 -23.27 20.80
CA LEU A 385 -37.96 -23.49 22.25
C LEU A 385 -39.02 -24.50 22.70
N LEU A 386 -38.55 -25.60 23.28
CA LEU A 386 -39.36 -26.63 23.92
C LEU A 386 -40.16 -26.01 25.08
N ILE A 387 -41.48 -26.00 24.96
CA ILE A 387 -42.39 -25.88 26.10
C ILE A 387 -42.38 -27.25 26.79
N GLU A 388 -41.95 -27.28 28.05
CA GLU A 388 -41.96 -28.49 28.87
C GLU A 388 -43.41 -29.00 29.07
N ALA A 389 -43.70 -30.17 28.50
CA ALA A 389 -44.88 -30.96 28.86
C ALA A 389 -44.51 -31.95 29.97
N PRO A 390 -45.42 -32.24 30.92
CA PRO A 390 -45.09 -33.04 32.10
C PRO A 390 -44.91 -34.52 31.75
N SER A 391 -43.93 -35.14 32.41
CA SER A 391 -43.50 -36.53 32.27
C SER A 391 -44.59 -37.56 32.56
N VAL A 392 -44.79 -38.50 31.64
CA VAL A 392 -45.47 -39.79 31.89
C VAL A 392 -44.69 -40.92 31.21
N GLU A 393 -44.53 -42.02 31.96
CA GLU A 393 -43.66 -43.19 31.75
C GLU A 393 -43.89 -43.98 30.45
N GLU A 394 -42.80 -44.61 29.97
CA GLU A 394 -42.77 -45.57 28.85
C GLU A 394 -43.53 -46.88 29.14
N PRO A 395 -43.98 -47.58 28.08
CA PRO A 395 -43.50 -48.95 27.93
C PRO A 395 -43.13 -49.38 26.49
N ALA A 396 -41.95 -50.00 26.40
CA ALA A 396 -41.47 -51.19 25.67
C ALA A 396 -42.11 -51.71 24.34
N PRO A 397 -41.31 -52.42 23.51
CA PRO A 397 -41.26 -52.29 22.05
C PRO A 397 -41.98 -53.40 21.27
N PHE A 398 -42.22 -53.17 19.97
CA PHE A 398 -42.63 -54.22 19.02
C PHE A 398 -41.76 -54.19 17.75
N GLU A 399 -41.44 -55.39 17.27
CA GLU A 399 -40.37 -55.75 16.33
C GLU A 399 -40.68 -55.49 14.84
N GLU A 400 -39.60 -55.61 14.06
CA GLU A 400 -39.36 -55.43 12.63
C GLU A 400 -40.39 -56.04 11.65
N GLU A 401 -40.53 -55.41 10.47
CA GLU A 401 -40.60 -56.16 9.21
C GLU A 401 -40.03 -55.34 8.03
N ARG A 402 -39.09 -55.97 7.30
CA ARG A 402 -38.45 -55.46 6.07
C ARG A 402 -39.32 -55.72 4.84
N SER A 403 -39.24 -54.85 3.84
CA SER A 403 -39.19 -55.25 2.42
C SER A 403 -38.67 -54.13 1.51
N GLU A 404 -37.66 -54.45 0.70
CA GLU A 404 -37.25 -53.74 -0.54
C GLU A 404 -37.90 -54.46 -1.76
N PRO A 405 -37.56 -54.13 -3.02
CA PRO A 405 -37.82 -52.92 -3.81
C PRO A 405 -38.49 -53.27 -5.17
N GLU A 406 -38.89 -52.30 -6.01
CA GLU A 406 -38.90 -52.51 -7.47
C GLU A 406 -38.97 -51.21 -8.31
N SER A 407 -38.22 -51.25 -9.41
CA SER A 407 -37.94 -50.25 -10.45
C SER A 407 -38.98 -50.26 -11.59
N ILE A 408 -39.03 -49.20 -12.44
CA ILE A 408 -39.08 -49.25 -13.93
C ILE A 408 -39.10 -47.83 -14.55
N GLU A 409 -38.25 -47.70 -15.58
CA GLU A 409 -38.12 -46.84 -16.79
C GLU A 409 -39.40 -46.16 -17.36
N GLN A 410 -39.46 -45.20 -18.31
CA GLN A 410 -38.57 -44.47 -19.25
C GLN A 410 -39.42 -43.38 -19.98
N GLU A 411 -38.74 -42.36 -20.54
CA GLU A 411 -39.04 -41.61 -21.81
C GLU A 411 -40.37 -40.83 -21.99
N ALA A 412 -40.54 -39.86 -22.91
CA ALA A 412 -39.80 -38.73 -23.50
C ALA A 412 -40.77 -38.04 -24.51
N GLN A 413 -40.52 -36.76 -24.86
CA GLN A 413 -41.03 -35.98 -26.03
C GLN A 413 -42.47 -35.41 -25.98
N ALA A 414 -42.87 -34.32 -26.65
CA ALA A 414 -42.29 -33.05 -27.16
C ALA A 414 -43.41 -32.31 -27.94
N SER A 415 -43.43 -30.97 -27.93
CA SER A 415 -43.99 -30.05 -28.98
C SER A 415 -45.52 -30.02 -29.20
N ALA A 416 -46.21 -29.00 -29.71
CA ALA A 416 -46.17 -27.53 -29.76
C ALA A 416 -47.55 -27.10 -30.33
N GLU A 417 -47.96 -25.83 -30.15
CA GLU A 417 -48.68 -24.95 -31.12
C GLU A 417 -49.69 -23.99 -30.45
N GLU A 418 -49.43 -22.69 -30.68
CA GLU A 418 -50.36 -21.54 -30.72
C GLU A 418 -50.86 -21.36 -32.18
N PRO A 419 -52.00 -20.68 -32.47
CA PRO A 419 -51.99 -19.20 -32.63
C PRO A 419 -53.33 -18.40 -32.44
N ASP A 420 -53.16 -17.16 -31.96
CA ASP A 420 -53.59 -15.85 -32.50
C ASP A 420 -55.06 -15.29 -32.53
N ALA A 421 -55.12 -13.97 -32.25
CA ALA A 421 -55.99 -12.88 -32.76
C ALA A 421 -57.23 -12.32 -31.98
N ALA A 422 -57.02 -11.08 -31.47
CA ALA A 422 -57.74 -9.81 -31.78
C ALA A 422 -58.90 -9.20 -30.90
N MET A 423 -58.57 -8.04 -30.28
CA MET A 423 -59.17 -6.67 -30.36
C MET A 423 -60.53 -6.23 -29.73
N SER A 424 -60.41 -5.10 -28.97
CA SER A 424 -61.36 -3.96 -28.72
C SER A 424 -62.63 -4.24 -27.86
N ASP A 425 -63.27 -3.33 -27.11
CA ASP A 425 -63.24 -1.86 -26.89
C ASP A 425 -63.94 -1.57 -25.52
N ALA A 426 -63.81 -0.37 -24.95
CA ALA A 426 -64.47 0.09 -23.69
C ALA A 426 -65.81 0.85 -23.98
N PRO A 427 -66.43 1.65 -23.08
CA PRO A 427 -66.66 1.63 -21.61
C PRO A 427 -68.17 1.85 -21.24
N GLN A 428 -68.56 1.87 -19.95
CA GLN A 428 -69.58 2.81 -19.42
C GLN A 428 -69.72 2.86 -17.88
N ASP A 429 -69.98 4.08 -17.40
CA ASP A 429 -70.12 4.63 -16.04
C ASP A 429 -71.34 4.18 -15.22
N GLY A 430 -71.31 4.44 -13.90
CA GLY A 430 -72.45 5.11 -13.25
C GLY A 430 -72.95 4.66 -11.86
N LEU A 431 -72.37 5.24 -10.80
CA LEU A 431 -73.00 5.92 -9.63
C LEU A 431 -73.93 5.21 -8.60
N ALA A 432 -73.60 5.49 -7.32
CA ALA A 432 -74.45 5.94 -6.19
C ALA A 432 -74.91 4.97 -5.05
N GLU A 433 -74.21 5.12 -3.91
CA GLU A 433 -74.68 5.51 -2.55
C GLU A 433 -75.78 4.76 -1.73
N THR A 434 -75.36 4.42 -0.48
CA THR A 434 -76.11 4.40 0.82
C THR A 434 -77.19 3.31 1.02
N ARG A 435 -77.49 2.74 2.21
CA ARG A 435 -77.26 3.06 3.63
C ARG A 435 -77.64 1.83 4.50
N GLU A 436 -77.16 1.83 5.75
CA GLU A 436 -77.79 1.28 6.99
C GLU A 436 -78.01 -0.23 7.16
N ILE A 437 -77.28 -0.83 8.12
CA ILE A 437 -77.82 -1.88 9.00
C ILE A 437 -77.36 -1.62 10.45
N GLU A 438 -78.35 -1.52 11.34
CA GLU A 438 -78.29 -1.41 12.80
C GLU A 438 -77.72 -2.68 13.49
N ALA A 439 -77.03 -2.46 14.61
CA ALA A 439 -76.50 -3.49 15.51
C ALA A 439 -77.57 -4.07 16.46
N PRO A 440 -77.24 -5.17 17.17
CA PRO A 440 -77.29 -5.03 18.62
C PRO A 440 -76.10 -5.66 19.39
N ALA A 441 -75.65 -4.87 20.36
CA ALA A 441 -75.20 -5.14 21.74
C ALA A 441 -74.38 -6.42 22.04
N SER A 442 -73.09 -6.31 22.38
CA SER A 442 -72.49 -5.97 23.69
C SER A 442 -72.32 -7.15 24.65
N ILE A 443 -71.10 -7.67 24.74
CA ILE A 443 -70.55 -8.30 25.94
C ILE A 443 -69.32 -7.49 26.33
N VAL A 444 -69.33 -6.96 27.55
CA VAL A 444 -68.21 -6.22 28.17
C VAL A 444 -67.33 -7.22 28.90
N VAL A 445 -66.05 -7.29 28.52
CA VAL A 445 -64.95 -7.80 29.34
C VAL A 445 -63.84 -6.75 29.30
N GLU A 446 -63.28 -6.46 30.49
CA GLU A 446 -62.31 -5.42 30.84
C GLU A 446 -60.96 -5.50 30.08
N PRO A 447 -60.14 -4.43 30.10
CA PRO A 447 -59.13 -4.17 29.07
C PRO A 447 -57.82 -4.89 29.36
N GLU A 448 -57.38 -5.72 28.43
CA GLU A 448 -56.02 -6.24 28.39
C GLU A 448 -55.16 -5.28 27.57
N GLN A 449 -54.02 -4.87 28.15
CA GLN A 449 -53.11 -3.87 27.59
C GLN A 449 -52.52 -4.38 26.27
N VAL A 450 -52.74 -3.65 25.18
CA VAL A 450 -52.12 -3.91 23.88
C VAL A 450 -50.64 -3.52 23.98
N GLU A 451 -49.75 -4.50 24.06
CA GLU A 451 -48.31 -4.28 23.87
C GLU A 451 -48.05 -3.70 22.46
N PRO A 452 -47.17 -2.69 22.32
CA PRO A 452 -46.86 -2.13 21.02
C PRO A 452 -46.13 -3.17 20.16
N ARG A 453 -46.67 -3.39 18.96
CA ARG A 453 -46.03 -4.19 17.90
C ARG A 453 -44.58 -3.72 17.72
N PRO A 454 -43.56 -4.58 17.84
CA PRO A 454 -42.19 -4.15 17.60
C PRO A 454 -42.07 -3.71 16.14
N GLU A 455 -41.57 -2.50 15.93
CA GLU A 455 -41.22 -2.02 14.59
C GLU A 455 -40.17 -2.94 13.97
N PRO A 456 -40.16 -3.11 12.64
CA PRO A 456 -39.15 -3.93 11.99
C PRO A 456 -37.77 -3.32 12.27
N ILE A 457 -36.97 -4.04 13.05
CA ILE A 457 -35.58 -3.68 13.31
C ILE A 457 -34.83 -3.86 11.99
N ASP A 458 -34.39 -2.74 11.41
CA ASP A 458 -33.50 -2.70 10.26
C ASP A 458 -32.11 -3.17 10.70
N TYR A 459 -31.84 -4.46 10.53
CA TYR A 459 -30.50 -5.02 10.70
C TYR A 459 -29.69 -4.82 9.41
N ALA A 460 -29.39 -3.56 9.10
CA ALA A 460 -28.34 -3.18 8.16
C ALA A 460 -27.33 -2.32 8.92
N GLU A 461 -26.55 -2.95 9.81
CA GLU A 461 -25.30 -2.36 10.24
C GLU A 461 -24.33 -2.50 9.07
N ASP A 462 -24.06 -1.38 8.38
CA ASP A 462 -22.97 -1.26 7.42
C ASP A 462 -21.64 -1.39 8.20
N TYR A 463 -21.14 -2.61 8.34
CA TYR A 463 -19.78 -2.83 8.79
C TYR A 463 -18.85 -2.48 7.62
N GLU A 464 -18.15 -1.35 7.71
CA GLU A 464 -16.96 -1.08 6.90
C GLU A 464 -15.93 -2.17 7.22
N ILE A 465 -15.76 -3.13 6.30
CA ILE A 465 -14.65 -4.07 6.37
C ILE A 465 -13.41 -3.28 5.93
N ASP A 466 -12.42 -3.13 6.82
CA ASP A 466 -11.13 -2.53 6.48
C ASP A 466 -10.58 -3.19 5.20
N ALA A 467 -10.31 -2.37 4.19
CA ALA A 467 -9.81 -2.85 2.91
C ALA A 467 -8.49 -3.61 3.10
N PRO A 468 -8.28 -4.78 2.45
CA PRO A 468 -7.06 -5.55 2.65
C PRO A 468 -5.83 -4.73 2.27
N SER A 469 -4.86 -4.67 3.19
CA SER A 469 -3.56 -4.03 3.01
C SER A 469 -2.54 -5.00 2.40
N PHE A 470 -1.76 -4.53 1.43
CA PHE A 470 -0.71 -5.31 0.78
C PHE A 470 0.64 -4.62 0.99
N SER A 471 1.68 -5.38 1.32
CA SER A 471 3.05 -4.86 1.39
C SER A 471 4.07 -5.92 1.01
N ALA A 472 5.18 -5.49 0.42
CA ALA A 472 6.33 -6.35 0.13
C ALA A 472 7.63 -5.63 0.55
N THR A 473 8.39 -6.32 1.38
CA THR A 473 9.70 -5.88 1.89
C THR A 473 10.85 -6.79 1.43
N THR A 474 10.52 -7.95 0.85
CA THR A 474 11.47 -8.89 0.25
C THR A 474 11.02 -9.29 -1.15
N ARG A 475 11.98 -9.74 -1.99
CA ARG A 475 11.67 -10.20 -3.35
C ARG A 475 10.67 -11.34 -3.33
N THR A 476 10.84 -12.30 -2.43
CA THR A 476 9.94 -13.44 -2.27
C THR A 476 8.51 -12.98 -1.98
N GLN A 477 8.33 -12.00 -1.09
CA GLN A 477 7.00 -11.40 -0.83
C GLN A 477 6.42 -10.73 -2.08
N ALA A 478 7.23 -9.96 -2.82
CA ALA A 478 6.79 -9.30 -4.05
C ALA A 478 6.38 -10.33 -5.12
N LEU A 479 7.19 -11.38 -5.34
CA LEU A 479 6.90 -12.43 -6.31
C LEU A 479 5.63 -13.22 -5.95
N LEU A 480 5.36 -13.41 -4.67
CA LEU A 480 4.16 -14.13 -4.25
C LEU A 480 2.90 -13.26 -4.32
N LEU A 481 3.00 -11.95 -4.07
CA LEU A 481 1.93 -11.02 -4.44
C LEU A 481 1.64 -11.13 -5.94
N LEU A 482 2.68 -11.14 -6.78
CA LEU A 482 2.52 -11.33 -8.22
C LEU A 482 1.83 -12.67 -8.55
N ASP A 483 2.19 -13.78 -7.90
CA ASP A 483 1.51 -15.07 -8.08
C ASP A 483 0.02 -15.02 -7.69
N ASP A 484 -0.32 -14.33 -6.60
CA ASP A 484 -1.70 -14.15 -6.14
C ASP A 484 -2.51 -13.27 -7.11
N ILE A 485 -1.90 -12.20 -7.62
CA ILE A 485 -2.48 -11.32 -8.64
C ILE A 485 -2.74 -12.10 -9.92
N ALA A 486 -1.76 -12.86 -10.40
CA ALA A 486 -1.89 -13.67 -11.60
C ALA A 486 -2.99 -14.73 -11.43
N ARG A 487 -3.11 -15.34 -10.25
CA ARG A 487 -4.22 -16.26 -9.92
C ARG A 487 -5.57 -15.55 -9.98
N TYR A 488 -5.69 -14.37 -9.37
CA TYR A 488 -6.92 -13.58 -9.41
C TYR A 488 -7.32 -13.28 -10.86
N PHE A 489 -6.45 -12.70 -11.68
CA PHE A 489 -6.79 -12.35 -13.06
C PHE A 489 -7.12 -13.58 -13.92
N ARG A 490 -6.44 -14.73 -13.74
CA ARG A 490 -6.81 -15.97 -14.46
C ARG A 490 -8.23 -16.44 -14.17
N ILE A 491 -8.74 -16.17 -12.96
CA ILE A 491 -10.10 -16.56 -12.54
C ILE A 491 -11.10 -15.46 -12.91
N ALA A 492 -10.78 -14.19 -12.61
CA ALA A 492 -11.65 -13.04 -12.72
C ALA A 492 -11.76 -12.48 -14.15
N GLU A 493 -10.68 -12.55 -14.92
CA GLU A 493 -10.52 -11.99 -16.27
C GLU A 493 -9.59 -12.86 -17.14
N PRO A 494 -10.04 -14.06 -17.57
CA PRO A 494 -9.18 -15.03 -18.27
C PRO A 494 -8.51 -14.51 -19.56
N SER A 495 -9.12 -13.53 -20.21
CA SER A 495 -8.62 -12.90 -21.44
C SER A 495 -7.65 -11.73 -21.20
N SER A 496 -7.36 -11.40 -19.93
CA SER A 496 -6.41 -10.34 -19.58
C SER A 496 -4.97 -10.78 -19.91
N PRO A 497 -4.12 -9.90 -20.45
CA PRO A 497 -2.69 -10.19 -20.65
C PRO A 497 -1.86 -10.03 -19.38
N ILE A 498 -2.45 -9.52 -18.28
CA ILE A 498 -1.74 -9.25 -17.03
C ILE A 498 -1.04 -10.51 -16.48
N PRO A 499 -1.67 -11.70 -16.42
CA PRO A 499 -0.98 -12.92 -16.02
C PRO A 499 0.27 -13.22 -16.87
N CYS A 500 0.24 -13.00 -18.18
CA CYS A 500 1.39 -13.24 -19.06
C CYS A 500 2.56 -12.29 -18.75
N LEU A 501 2.27 -11.01 -18.49
CA LEU A 501 3.28 -10.04 -18.08
C LEU A 501 3.88 -10.40 -16.73
N ILE A 502 3.03 -10.85 -15.79
CA ILE A 502 3.47 -11.28 -14.46
C ILE A 502 4.35 -12.53 -14.53
N ASP A 503 3.93 -13.55 -15.30
CA ASP A 503 4.71 -14.78 -15.48
C ASP A 503 6.09 -14.46 -16.09
N ARG A 504 6.13 -13.52 -17.04
CA ARG A 504 7.39 -13.04 -17.61
C ARG A 504 8.23 -12.25 -16.60
N ALA A 505 7.62 -11.38 -15.81
CA ALA A 505 8.28 -10.62 -14.75
C ALA A 505 8.95 -11.56 -13.75
N ARG A 506 8.21 -12.57 -13.27
CA ARG A 506 8.70 -13.61 -12.37
C ARG A 506 9.86 -14.41 -12.98
N ALA A 507 9.73 -14.81 -14.25
CA ALA A 507 10.78 -15.56 -14.93
C ALA A 507 12.08 -14.77 -15.12
N LEU A 508 12.02 -13.43 -15.12
CA LEU A 508 13.18 -12.55 -15.24
C LEU A 508 13.72 -12.08 -13.89
N ALA A 509 12.90 -12.06 -12.84
CA ALA A 509 13.24 -11.47 -11.55
C ALA A 509 14.46 -12.08 -10.86
N ASP A 510 14.72 -13.37 -11.09
CA ASP A 510 15.83 -14.13 -10.49
C ASP A 510 17.00 -14.37 -11.45
N LYS A 511 16.96 -13.81 -12.66
CA LYS A 511 18.02 -13.99 -13.66
C LYS A 511 19.15 -12.99 -13.46
N ASP A 512 20.37 -13.45 -13.71
CA ASP A 512 21.52 -12.55 -13.83
C ASP A 512 21.39 -11.63 -15.06
N PHE A 513 22.16 -10.54 -15.06
CA PHE A 513 22.09 -9.52 -16.11
C PHE A 513 22.34 -10.07 -17.51
N ILE A 514 23.23 -11.06 -17.69
CA ILE A 514 23.54 -11.64 -19.01
C ILE A 514 22.38 -12.51 -19.51
N ALA A 515 21.78 -13.31 -18.63
CA ALA A 515 20.59 -14.09 -18.94
C ALA A 515 19.37 -13.21 -19.24
N VAL A 516 19.24 -12.06 -18.56
CA VAL A 516 18.22 -11.04 -18.87
C VAL A 516 18.50 -10.42 -20.23
N LEU A 517 19.75 -10.03 -20.51
CA LEU A 517 20.14 -9.42 -21.77
C LEU A 517 19.87 -10.36 -22.94
N GLY A 518 20.21 -11.65 -22.82
CA GLY A 518 19.84 -12.67 -23.81
C GLY A 518 18.33 -12.75 -24.00
N ALA A 519 17.57 -12.83 -22.91
CA ALA A 519 16.12 -12.92 -22.94
C ALA A 519 15.40 -11.66 -23.49
N VAL A 520 16.06 -10.50 -23.49
CA VAL A 520 15.51 -9.22 -24.00
C VAL A 520 16.02 -8.91 -25.41
N LEU A 521 17.25 -9.29 -25.75
CA LEU A 521 17.89 -9.00 -27.05
C LEU A 521 17.76 -10.12 -28.07
N GLU A 522 17.22 -11.30 -27.72
CA GLU A 522 16.88 -12.33 -28.70
C GLU A 522 15.95 -11.75 -29.77
N ARG A 523 16.56 -11.41 -30.92
CA ARG A 523 15.88 -11.04 -32.15
C ARG A 523 15.24 -12.28 -32.74
N GLU A 524 14.03 -12.10 -33.28
CA GLU A 524 13.32 -13.06 -34.13
C GLU A 524 14.28 -13.64 -35.20
N GLU A 525 14.75 -14.87 -35.02
CA GLU A 525 15.17 -15.73 -36.13
C GLU A 525 13.96 -16.54 -36.60
N SER A 526 13.14 -15.93 -37.47
CA SER A 526 12.51 -16.49 -38.69
C SER A 526 11.27 -15.70 -39.11
#